data_AF-A0A261GP69-F1
#
_entry.id   AF-A0A261GP69-F1
#
_cell.length_a   1.000
_cell.length_b   1.000
_cell.length_c   1.000
_cell.angle_alpha   90.00
_cell.angle_beta   90.00
_cell.angle_gamma   90.00
#
_symmetry.space_group_name_H-M   'P 1'
#
loop_
_entity.id
_entity.type
_entity.pdbx_description
1 polymer ?
#
loop_
_entity_poly.entity_id
_entity_poly.type
_entity_poly.pdbx_seq_one_letter_code
_entity_poly.pdbx_strand_id
1 'polypeptide(L)'
;MTLRIKFNLVLGLASLAGIALAAVLVYELLQKNAREEVLDSARIMMQSALAVRGYTVGEIKPLLALQQKRQFLPQTVPAYAAHQYIKQLQKEYEDYSYREAALNPTNPSDRAADWEADVINYFRNHNDEKELIGTRHTPTGPSLYMSRPIKITDPGCLACHSQPSAAPQTMIDKYGPSNGFGWNLNEVVGAQIVSVPMSLPLERADNTFKVFMSLLIGVFVLIAILLNVMLDFVVIKPVKKLSEKANEVSLGALEAEEMPVKGNDEISSLTQSFNRMHRSLANAVQMLDETV
;
A
#
# COMPACT_ATOMS: atom_id res chain seq x y z
N MET A 1 39.33 -19.45 10.62
CA MET A 1 38.27 -18.51 11.05
C MET A 1 37.86 -18.83 12.48
N THR A 2 37.83 -17.82 13.37
CA THR A 2 37.36 -17.99 14.75
C THR A 2 35.87 -18.35 14.77
N LEU A 3 35.41 -19.02 15.83
CA LEU A 3 34.00 -19.40 16.02
C LEU A 3 33.06 -18.19 15.90
N ARG A 4 33.48 -17.02 16.40
CA ARG A 4 32.76 -15.74 16.27
C ARG A 4 32.46 -15.37 14.83
N ILE A 5 33.45 -15.47 13.94
CA ILE A 5 33.28 -15.05 12.55
C ILE A 5 32.28 -15.98 11.84
N LYS A 6 32.39 -17.31 12.06
CA LYS A 6 31.43 -18.27 11.49
C LYS A 6 30.01 -17.98 11.96
N PHE A 7 29.82 -17.77 13.27
CA PHE A 7 28.53 -17.44 13.85
C PHE A 7 27.94 -16.14 13.29
N ASN A 8 28.73 -15.07 13.27
CA ASN A 8 28.28 -13.76 12.79
C ASN A 8 27.99 -13.73 11.29
N LEU A 9 28.70 -14.54 10.49
CA LEU A 9 28.38 -14.69 9.08
C LEU A 9 27.01 -15.34 8.89
N VAL A 10 26.73 -16.45 9.58
CA VAL A 10 25.43 -17.13 9.49
C VAL A 10 24.31 -16.23 9.99
N LEU A 11 24.50 -15.58 11.15
CA LEU A 11 23.51 -14.67 11.73
C LEU A 11 23.25 -13.47 10.81
N GLY A 12 24.30 -12.87 10.26
CA GLY A 12 24.20 -11.74 9.35
C GLY A 12 23.46 -12.11 8.07
N LEU A 13 23.80 -13.24 7.44
CA LEU A 13 23.12 -13.73 6.24
C LEU A 13 21.64 -14.04 6.50
N ALA A 14 21.32 -14.72 7.61
CA ALA A 14 19.95 -15.03 7.98
C ALA A 14 19.13 -13.75 8.26
N SER A 15 19.74 -12.78 8.94
CA SER A 15 19.11 -11.48 9.24
C SER A 15 18.87 -10.67 7.97
N LEU A 16 19.86 -10.59 7.08
CA LEU A 16 19.71 -9.93 5.78
C LEU A 16 18.61 -10.56 4.93
N ALA A 17 18.55 -11.89 4.87
CA ALA A 17 17.50 -12.60 4.15
C ALA A 17 16.10 -12.30 4.74
N GLY A 18 15.97 -12.33 6.06
CA GLY A 18 14.71 -12.02 6.75
C GLY A 18 14.27 -10.56 6.55
N ILE A 19 15.20 -9.61 6.68
CA ILE A 19 14.94 -8.18 6.47
C ILE A 19 14.56 -7.91 5.01
N ALA A 20 15.25 -8.52 4.04
CA ALA A 20 14.94 -8.37 2.62
C ALA A 20 13.54 -8.90 2.28
N LEU A 21 13.19 -10.09 2.79
CA LEU A 21 11.86 -10.66 2.60
C LEU A 21 10.77 -9.77 3.22
N ALA A 22 10.98 -9.31 4.46
CA ALA A 22 10.05 -8.40 5.12
C ALA A 22 9.91 -7.07 4.37
N ALA A 23 11.02 -6.52 3.86
CA ALA A 23 11.01 -5.28 3.10
C ALA A 23 10.11 -5.38 1.86
N VAL A 24 10.24 -6.45 1.07
CA VAL A 24 9.41 -6.66 -0.13
C VAL A 24 7.93 -6.79 0.24
N LEU A 25 7.60 -7.69 1.18
CA LEU A 25 6.21 -7.96 1.56
C LEU A 25 5.52 -6.73 2.16
N VAL A 26 6.21 -6.02 3.07
CA VAL A 26 5.63 -4.85 3.74
C VAL A 26 5.52 -3.67 2.79
N TYR A 27 6.49 -3.48 1.89
CA TYR A 27 6.40 -2.43 0.87
C TYR A 27 5.19 -2.65 -0.03
N GLU A 28 5.02 -3.85 -0.60
CA GLU A 28 3.87 -4.17 -1.44
C GLU A 28 2.54 -4.01 -0.70
N LEU A 29 2.47 -4.47 0.55
CA LEU A 29 1.26 -4.35 1.38
C LEU A 29 0.90 -2.87 1.63
N LEU A 30 1.86 -2.04 2.02
CA LEU A 30 1.62 -0.62 2.31
C LEU A 30 1.22 0.15 1.04
N GLN A 31 1.88 -0.11 -0.08
CA GLN A 31 1.54 0.51 -1.37
C GLN A 31 0.14 0.10 -1.85
N LYS A 32 -0.22 -1.18 -1.71
CA LYS A 32 -1.56 -1.67 -2.03
C LYS A 32 -2.63 -1.03 -1.14
N ASN A 33 -2.38 -0.95 0.16
CA ASN A 33 -3.33 -0.34 1.10
C ASN A 33 -3.53 1.15 0.82
N ALA A 34 -2.46 1.89 0.50
CA ALA A 34 -2.58 3.30 0.11
C ALA A 34 -3.41 3.48 -1.17
N ARG A 35 -3.28 2.58 -2.15
CA ARG A 35 -4.11 2.59 -3.36
C ARG A 35 -5.58 2.29 -3.07
N GLU A 36 -5.87 1.30 -2.21
CA GLU A 36 -7.24 0.98 -1.81
C GLU A 36 -7.88 2.14 -1.02
N GLU A 37 -7.16 2.81 -0.13
CA GLU A 37 -7.64 3.99 0.60
C GLU A 37 -8.05 5.12 -0.36
N VAL A 38 -7.24 5.37 -1.39
CA VAL A 38 -7.56 6.33 -2.46
C VAL A 38 -8.80 5.91 -3.23
N LEU A 39 -8.91 4.62 -3.57
CA LEU A 39 -10.04 4.10 -4.33
C LEU A 39 -11.35 4.19 -3.52
N ASP A 40 -11.32 3.90 -2.22
CA ASP A 40 -12.48 4.04 -1.35
C ASP A 40 -12.90 5.50 -1.20
N SER A 41 -11.95 6.42 -1.11
CA SER A 41 -12.23 7.86 -1.16
C SER A 41 -12.92 8.26 -2.48
N ALA A 42 -12.46 7.73 -3.61
CA ALA A 42 -13.08 7.95 -4.92
C ALA A 42 -14.50 7.37 -5.00
N ARG A 43 -14.73 6.17 -4.44
CA ARG A 43 -16.05 5.53 -4.36
C ARG A 43 -17.02 6.35 -3.52
N ILE A 44 -16.59 6.81 -2.35
CA ILE A 44 -17.43 7.65 -1.48
C ILE A 44 -17.80 8.93 -2.22
N MET A 45 -16.85 9.62 -2.83
CA MET A 45 -17.11 10.84 -3.61
C MET A 45 -18.09 10.59 -4.77
N MET A 46 -17.91 9.51 -5.53
CA MET A 46 -18.82 9.12 -6.59
C MET A 46 -20.24 8.88 -6.05
N GLN A 47 -20.37 8.13 -4.95
CA GLN A 47 -21.66 7.84 -4.35
C GLN A 47 -22.33 9.09 -3.76
N SER A 48 -21.56 10.00 -3.16
CA SER A 48 -22.07 11.29 -2.69
C SER A 48 -22.61 12.13 -3.84
N ALA A 49 -21.88 12.20 -4.97
CA ALA A 49 -22.36 12.88 -6.17
C ALA A 49 -23.65 12.24 -6.71
N LEU A 50 -23.71 10.91 -6.78
CA LEU A 50 -24.91 10.16 -7.20
C LEU A 50 -26.10 10.37 -6.24
N ALA A 51 -25.86 10.43 -4.93
CA ALA A 51 -26.89 10.72 -3.93
C ALA A 51 -27.48 12.12 -4.12
N VAL A 52 -26.63 13.13 -4.35
CA VAL A 52 -27.06 14.50 -4.66
C VAL A 52 -27.90 14.54 -5.94
N ARG A 53 -27.50 13.79 -6.98
CA ARG A 53 -28.29 13.64 -8.22
C ARG A 53 -29.66 13.05 -7.94
N GLY A 54 -29.70 11.96 -7.17
CA GLY A 54 -30.94 11.27 -6.78
C GLY A 54 -31.90 12.19 -6.03
N TYR A 55 -31.39 12.90 -5.02
CA TYR A 55 -32.15 13.91 -4.27
C TYR A 55 -32.69 15.02 -5.17
N THR A 56 -31.86 15.52 -6.09
CA THR A 56 -32.26 16.60 -7.01
C THR A 56 -33.42 16.20 -7.91
N VAL A 57 -33.39 14.97 -8.45
CA VAL A 57 -34.46 14.48 -9.35
C VAL A 57 -35.70 14.04 -8.57
N GLY A 58 -35.52 13.36 -7.45
CA GLY A 58 -36.61 12.79 -6.64
C GLY A 58 -37.40 13.83 -5.85
N GLU A 59 -36.73 14.85 -5.31
CA GLU A 59 -37.36 15.80 -4.38
C GLU A 59 -37.39 17.23 -4.92
N ILE A 60 -36.28 17.74 -5.47
CA ILE A 60 -36.18 19.16 -5.86
C ILE A 60 -36.92 19.45 -7.18
N LYS A 61 -36.70 18.63 -8.21
CA LYS A 61 -37.28 18.84 -9.54
C LYS A 61 -38.81 18.93 -9.53
N PRO A 62 -39.56 18.06 -8.81
CA PRO A 62 -41.03 18.18 -8.73
C PRO A 62 -41.51 19.51 -8.12
N LEU A 63 -40.83 20.00 -7.08
CA LEU A 63 -41.20 21.25 -6.38
C LEU A 63 -41.02 22.50 -7.25
N LEU A 64 -40.10 22.45 -8.22
CA LEU A 64 -39.77 23.58 -9.10
C LEU A 64 -40.31 23.41 -10.52
N ALA A 65 -41.16 22.42 -10.78
CA ALA A 65 -41.62 22.08 -12.13
C ALA A 65 -42.36 23.24 -12.83
N LEU A 66 -43.11 24.07 -12.10
CA LEU A 66 -43.80 25.23 -12.66
C LEU A 66 -42.84 26.37 -12.99
N GLN A 67 -41.86 26.64 -12.12
CA GLN A 67 -40.85 27.66 -12.31
C GLN A 67 -39.93 27.30 -13.49
N GLN A 68 -39.58 26.02 -13.64
CA GLN A 68 -38.78 25.50 -14.75
C GLN A 68 -39.41 25.77 -16.13
N LYS A 69 -40.75 25.78 -16.20
CA LYS A 69 -41.49 26.12 -17.43
C LYS A 69 -41.41 27.61 -17.78
N ARG A 70 -41.19 28.48 -16.79
CA ARG A 70 -41.07 29.93 -16.99
C ARG A 70 -39.62 30.35 -17.28
N GLN A 71 -38.67 29.72 -16.60
CA GLN A 71 -37.24 29.97 -16.77
C GLN A 71 -36.48 28.69 -16.46
N PHE A 72 -35.44 28.39 -17.25
CA PHE A 72 -34.62 27.23 -16.99
C PHE A 72 -33.78 27.42 -15.73
N LEU A 73 -34.01 26.56 -14.73
CA LEU A 73 -33.30 26.51 -13.46
C LEU A 73 -32.31 25.33 -13.49
N PRO A 74 -31.00 25.57 -13.67
CA PRO A 74 -29.99 24.51 -13.64
C PRO A 74 -29.99 23.70 -12.34
N GLN A 75 -30.45 24.30 -11.24
CA GLN A 75 -30.56 23.66 -9.93
C GLN A 75 -31.48 22.43 -9.92
N THR A 76 -32.36 22.28 -10.93
CA THR A 76 -33.20 21.09 -11.10
C THR A 76 -32.53 19.98 -11.92
N VAL A 77 -31.34 20.23 -12.47
CA VAL A 77 -30.56 19.28 -13.27
C VAL A 77 -29.62 18.50 -12.33
N PRO A 78 -29.67 17.16 -12.31
CA PRO A 78 -28.86 16.36 -11.39
C PRO A 78 -27.35 16.61 -11.53
N ALA A 79 -26.84 16.69 -12.76
CA ALA A 79 -25.42 16.92 -13.03
C ALA A 79 -24.94 18.26 -12.47
N TYR A 80 -25.74 19.31 -12.64
CA TYR A 80 -25.43 20.63 -12.12
C TYR A 80 -25.30 20.62 -10.59
N ALA A 81 -26.23 19.98 -9.88
CA ALA A 81 -26.19 19.88 -8.42
C ALA A 81 -24.96 19.11 -7.94
N ALA A 82 -24.61 17.99 -8.58
CA ALA A 82 -23.40 17.23 -8.27
C ALA A 82 -22.13 18.04 -8.50
N HIS A 83 -22.05 18.78 -9.62
CA HIS A 83 -20.92 19.68 -9.90
C HIS A 83 -20.82 20.80 -8.87
N GLN A 84 -21.93 21.43 -8.46
CA GLN A 84 -21.88 22.48 -7.43
C GLN A 84 -21.43 21.93 -6.08
N TYR A 85 -21.89 20.75 -5.68
CA TYR A 85 -21.44 20.06 -4.48
C TYR A 85 -19.92 19.83 -4.50
N ILE A 86 -19.39 19.25 -5.57
CA ILE A 86 -17.95 18.96 -5.68
C ILE A 86 -17.15 20.25 -5.82
N LYS A 87 -17.64 21.27 -6.53
CA LYS A 87 -16.99 22.58 -6.62
C LYS A 87 -16.82 23.22 -5.23
N GLN A 88 -17.76 23.00 -4.32
CA GLN A 88 -17.62 23.47 -2.94
C GLN A 88 -16.60 22.62 -2.16
N LEU A 89 -16.57 21.31 -2.37
CA LEU A 89 -15.58 20.40 -1.76
C LEU A 89 -14.14 20.74 -2.21
N GLN A 90 -13.97 21.09 -3.49
CA GLN A 90 -12.68 21.46 -4.09
C GLN A 90 -12.02 22.69 -3.47
N LYS A 91 -12.75 23.51 -2.71
CA LYS A 91 -12.14 24.63 -1.98
C LYS A 91 -11.22 24.18 -0.85
N GLU A 92 -11.53 23.03 -0.24
CA GLU A 92 -10.71 22.42 0.82
C GLU A 92 -9.82 21.30 0.26
N TYR A 93 -10.22 20.71 -0.87
CA TYR A 93 -9.57 19.56 -1.50
C TYR A 93 -9.29 19.84 -2.99
N GLU A 94 -8.36 20.75 -3.29
CA GLU A 94 -8.14 21.31 -4.63
C GLU A 94 -7.82 20.26 -5.71
N ASP A 95 -7.04 19.23 -5.37
CA ASP A 95 -6.63 18.17 -6.30
C ASP A 95 -7.69 17.09 -6.54
N TYR A 96 -8.78 17.09 -5.76
CA TYR A 96 -9.89 16.17 -5.98
C TYR A 96 -10.79 16.73 -7.06
N SER A 97 -11.31 15.88 -7.94
CA SER A 97 -12.24 16.33 -8.98
C SER A 97 -13.31 15.31 -9.30
N TYR A 98 -14.44 15.83 -9.74
CA TYR A 98 -15.54 15.06 -10.31
C TYR A 98 -15.98 15.74 -11.59
N ARG A 99 -16.09 14.98 -12.68
CA ARG A 99 -16.63 15.44 -13.94
C ARG A 99 -17.67 14.47 -14.46
N GLU A 100 -18.68 15.02 -15.12
CA GLU A 100 -19.60 14.24 -15.94
C GLU A 100 -19.26 14.56 -17.39
N ALA A 101 -18.21 13.91 -17.88
CA ALA A 101 -17.68 14.15 -19.21
C ALA A 101 -18.58 13.49 -20.25
N ALA A 102 -19.02 14.24 -21.26
CA ALA A 102 -19.78 13.70 -22.39
C ALA A 102 -19.15 14.10 -23.72
N LEU A 103 -19.34 13.25 -24.73
CA LEU A 103 -18.86 13.52 -26.10
C LEU A 103 -19.65 14.67 -26.74
N ASN A 104 -20.95 14.74 -26.45
CA ASN A 104 -21.85 15.82 -26.86
C ASN A 104 -22.70 16.29 -25.66
N PRO A 105 -22.14 17.14 -24.77
CA PRO A 105 -22.85 17.64 -23.58
C PRO A 105 -23.79 18.80 -23.92
N THR A 106 -24.84 19.01 -23.13
CA THR A 106 -25.64 20.26 -23.22
C THR A 106 -24.82 21.48 -22.84
N ASN A 107 -24.06 21.40 -21.74
CA ASN A 107 -23.19 22.47 -21.29
C ASN A 107 -21.77 22.24 -21.83
N PRO A 108 -21.20 23.16 -22.62
CA PRO A 108 -19.87 23.00 -23.20
C PRO A 108 -18.74 22.74 -22.20
N SER A 109 -18.87 23.16 -20.92
CA SER A 109 -17.87 22.86 -19.87
C SER A 109 -17.73 21.36 -19.57
N ASP A 110 -18.75 20.59 -19.91
CA ASP A 110 -18.83 19.15 -19.64
C ASP A 110 -18.32 18.33 -20.82
N ARG A 111 -17.73 19.00 -21.83
CA ARG A 111 -17.15 18.32 -22.97
C ARG A 111 -15.95 17.52 -22.51
N ALA A 112 -15.93 16.25 -22.90
CA ALA A 112 -14.85 15.34 -22.61
C ALA A 112 -13.53 15.89 -23.18
N ALA A 113 -12.50 15.92 -22.34
CA ALA A 113 -11.12 15.99 -22.79
C ALA A 113 -10.74 14.69 -23.51
N ASP A 114 -9.63 14.70 -24.27
CA ASP A 114 -9.23 13.55 -25.10
C ASP A 114 -9.16 12.24 -24.30
N TRP A 115 -8.52 12.25 -23.13
CA TRP A 115 -8.43 11.06 -22.28
C TRP A 115 -9.78 10.63 -21.69
N GLU A 116 -10.70 11.56 -21.44
CA GLU A 116 -12.03 11.25 -20.93
C GLU A 116 -12.86 10.62 -22.05
N ALA A 117 -12.65 11.05 -23.30
CA ALA A 117 -13.24 10.43 -24.47
C ALA A 117 -12.77 8.97 -24.64
N ASP A 118 -11.50 8.67 -24.35
CA ASP A 118 -10.99 7.29 -24.32
C ASP A 118 -11.73 6.43 -23.28
N VAL A 119 -11.97 6.96 -22.08
CA VAL A 119 -12.77 6.29 -21.04
C VAL A 119 -14.21 6.05 -21.50
N ILE A 120 -14.83 7.04 -22.16
CA ILE A 120 -16.19 6.90 -22.68
C ILE A 120 -16.23 5.84 -23.79
N ASN A 121 -15.26 5.84 -24.70
CA ASN A 121 -15.15 4.87 -25.78
C ASN A 121 -14.87 3.45 -25.25
N TYR A 122 -14.10 3.32 -24.17
CA TYR A 122 -13.94 2.04 -23.47
C TYR A 122 -15.30 1.46 -23.07
N PHE A 123 -16.15 2.24 -22.41
CA PHE A 123 -17.49 1.77 -22.01
C PHE A 123 -18.43 1.51 -23.19
N ARG A 124 -18.32 2.26 -24.29
CA ARG A 124 -19.06 1.98 -25.53
C ARG A 124 -18.71 0.62 -26.13
N ASN A 125 -17.45 0.21 -26.00
CA ASN A 125 -16.95 -1.07 -26.51
C ASN A 125 -17.12 -2.21 -25.50
N HIS A 126 -17.38 -1.91 -24.22
CA HIS A 126 -17.54 -2.88 -23.14
C HIS A 126 -18.83 -2.60 -22.36
N ASN A 127 -19.97 -2.88 -22.98
CA ASN A 127 -21.30 -2.49 -22.48
C ASN A 127 -21.70 -3.08 -21.11
N ASP A 128 -21.02 -4.14 -20.65
CA ASP A 128 -21.27 -4.80 -19.37
C ASP A 128 -20.39 -4.27 -18.24
N GLU A 129 -19.34 -3.50 -18.57
CA GLU A 129 -18.44 -2.90 -17.58
C GLU A 129 -19.10 -1.70 -16.91
N LYS A 130 -19.18 -1.78 -15.58
CA LYS A 130 -19.83 -0.75 -14.76
C LYS A 130 -18.85 0.27 -14.21
N GLU A 131 -17.58 -0.08 -14.20
CA GLU A 131 -16.53 0.69 -13.55
C GLU A 131 -15.22 0.54 -14.31
N LEU A 132 -14.48 1.63 -14.45
CA LEU A 132 -13.11 1.62 -14.95
C LEU A 132 -12.25 2.40 -13.97
N ILE A 133 -11.18 1.75 -13.49
CA ILE A 133 -10.21 2.36 -12.57
C ILE A 133 -8.87 2.42 -13.27
N GLY A 134 -8.23 3.58 -13.24
CA GLY A 134 -6.88 3.74 -13.76
C GLY A 134 -6.10 4.79 -13.00
N THR A 135 -4.85 4.96 -13.38
CA THR A 135 -3.97 6.00 -12.85
C THR A 135 -3.47 6.87 -13.99
N ARG A 136 -3.26 8.15 -13.70
CA ARG A 136 -2.68 9.14 -14.62
C ARG A 136 -1.61 9.94 -13.92
N HIS A 137 -0.67 10.45 -14.69
CA HIS A 137 0.23 11.49 -14.21
C HIS A 137 -0.43 12.85 -14.44
N THR A 138 -0.49 13.68 -13.41
CA THR A 138 -0.93 15.07 -13.46
C THR A 138 0.22 15.98 -13.04
N PRO A 139 0.12 17.30 -13.25
CA PRO A 139 1.13 18.24 -12.75
C PRO A 139 1.35 18.19 -11.23
N THR A 140 0.35 17.74 -10.45
CA THR A 140 0.40 17.62 -8.99
C THR A 140 0.79 16.21 -8.51
N GLY A 141 1.09 15.29 -9.43
CA GLY A 141 1.58 13.94 -9.16
C GLY A 141 0.70 12.84 -9.75
N PRO A 142 0.87 11.58 -9.32
CA PRO A 142 -0.03 10.51 -9.74
C PRO A 142 -1.43 10.73 -9.17
N SER A 143 -2.44 10.59 -10.02
CA SER A 143 -3.86 10.63 -9.65
C SER A 143 -4.55 9.34 -10.10
N LEU A 144 -5.30 8.74 -9.19
CA LEU A 144 -6.20 7.65 -9.49
C LEU A 144 -7.50 8.24 -10.02
N TYR A 145 -8.02 7.69 -11.11
CA TYR A 145 -9.36 7.97 -11.58
C TYR A 145 -10.25 6.74 -11.48
N MET A 146 -11.48 6.95 -11.06
CA MET A 146 -12.55 5.96 -11.05
C MET A 146 -13.71 6.49 -11.88
N SER A 147 -14.18 5.68 -12.81
CA SER A 147 -15.18 6.09 -13.79
C SER A 147 -16.37 5.15 -13.85
N ARG A 148 -17.56 5.69 -14.14
CA ARG A 148 -18.79 4.94 -14.41
C ARG A 148 -19.46 5.46 -15.68
N PRO A 149 -20.04 4.59 -16.52
CA PRO A 149 -20.68 5.02 -17.75
C PRO A 149 -21.98 5.78 -17.46
N ILE A 150 -22.23 6.84 -18.23
CA ILE A 150 -23.55 7.47 -18.34
C ILE A 150 -24.26 6.81 -19.51
N LYS A 151 -24.92 5.68 -19.22
CA LYS A 151 -25.76 4.95 -20.17
C LYS A 151 -27.20 5.43 -20.06
N ILE A 152 -27.81 5.79 -21.19
CA ILE A 152 -29.19 6.26 -21.23
C ILE A 152 -30.14 5.07 -21.12
N THR A 153 -30.48 4.66 -19.90
CA THR A 153 -31.40 3.54 -19.66
C THR A 153 -32.83 4.00 -19.41
N ASP A 154 -33.04 5.26 -19.02
CA ASP A 154 -34.35 5.87 -18.79
C ASP A 154 -34.81 6.65 -20.04
N PRO A 155 -35.94 6.27 -20.68
CA PRO A 155 -36.53 7.03 -21.78
C PRO A 155 -36.85 8.49 -21.41
N GLY A 156 -37.04 8.82 -20.13
CA GLY A 156 -37.26 10.18 -19.64
C GLY A 156 -36.13 11.15 -19.99
N CYS A 157 -34.89 10.66 -20.17
CA CYS A 157 -33.77 11.48 -20.65
C CYS A 157 -34.02 12.03 -22.07
N LEU A 158 -34.71 11.27 -22.91
CA LEU A 158 -34.98 11.62 -24.30
C LEU A 158 -36.03 12.73 -24.44
N ALA A 159 -36.77 13.05 -23.37
CA ALA A 159 -37.67 14.19 -23.35
C ALA A 159 -36.92 15.54 -23.53
N CYS A 160 -35.64 15.60 -23.16
CA CYS A 160 -34.80 16.79 -23.33
C CYS A 160 -33.63 16.58 -24.29
N HIS A 161 -33.15 15.34 -24.46
CA HIS A 161 -31.89 15.06 -25.18
C HIS A 161 -32.08 14.33 -26.52
N SER A 162 -33.31 14.14 -26.98
CA SER A 162 -33.58 13.57 -28.31
C SER A 162 -33.33 14.60 -29.42
N GLN A 163 -34.33 15.37 -29.81
CA GLN A 163 -34.22 16.43 -30.82
C GLN A 163 -34.43 17.81 -30.17
N PRO A 164 -33.79 18.87 -30.68
CA PRO A 164 -34.01 20.22 -30.16
C PRO A 164 -35.48 20.63 -30.13
N SER A 165 -36.28 20.24 -31.12
CA SER A 165 -37.71 20.55 -31.22
C SER A 165 -38.58 19.90 -30.13
N ALA A 166 -38.10 18.83 -29.48
CA ALA A 166 -38.80 18.15 -28.40
C ALA A 166 -38.43 18.69 -27.01
N ALA A 167 -37.31 19.40 -26.91
CA ALA A 167 -36.78 19.86 -25.64
C ALA A 167 -37.51 21.10 -25.11
N PRO A 168 -37.50 21.34 -23.78
CA PRO A 168 -38.09 22.55 -23.20
C PRO A 168 -37.48 23.82 -23.82
N GLN A 169 -38.33 24.74 -24.29
CA GLN A 169 -37.86 25.99 -24.91
C GLN A 169 -36.89 26.76 -24.01
N THR A 170 -37.17 26.79 -22.69
CA THR A 170 -36.31 27.45 -21.71
C THR A 170 -34.88 26.88 -21.66
N MET A 171 -34.69 25.58 -21.95
CA MET A 171 -33.37 24.95 -22.06
C MET A 171 -32.64 25.42 -23.31
N ILE A 172 -33.35 25.45 -24.45
CA ILE A 172 -32.81 25.89 -25.74
C ILE A 172 -32.42 27.37 -25.66
N ASP A 173 -33.24 28.21 -25.03
CA ASP A 173 -32.94 29.63 -24.83
C ASP A 173 -31.65 29.84 -24.02
N LYS A 174 -31.32 28.92 -23.11
CA LYS A 174 -30.12 29.00 -22.27
C LYS A 174 -28.86 28.41 -22.92
N TYR A 175 -28.97 27.24 -23.54
CA TYR A 175 -27.81 26.47 -24.03
C TYR A 175 -27.71 26.37 -25.56
N GLY A 176 -28.72 26.84 -26.27
CA GLY A 176 -28.84 26.71 -27.71
C GLY A 176 -29.26 25.30 -28.16
N PRO A 177 -29.56 25.13 -29.46
CA PRO A 177 -30.00 23.86 -30.02
C PRO A 177 -28.85 22.94 -30.50
N SER A 178 -27.60 23.39 -30.38
CA SER A 178 -26.46 22.75 -31.08
C SER A 178 -25.83 21.57 -30.33
N ASN A 179 -25.93 21.50 -29.01
CA ASN A 179 -25.23 20.49 -28.20
C ASN A 179 -26.18 19.76 -27.24
N GLY A 180 -25.84 18.53 -26.86
CA GLY A 180 -26.60 17.76 -25.88
C GLY A 180 -27.89 17.15 -26.43
N PHE A 181 -27.96 16.93 -27.74
CA PHE A 181 -29.06 16.27 -28.43
C PHE A 181 -28.55 15.06 -29.24
N GLY A 182 -29.47 14.27 -29.79
CA GLY A 182 -29.19 13.10 -30.61
C GLY A 182 -28.87 11.83 -29.80
N TRP A 183 -29.16 11.83 -28.50
CA TRP A 183 -28.93 10.67 -27.65
C TRP A 183 -29.94 9.55 -27.95
N ASN A 184 -29.49 8.30 -27.89
CA ASN A 184 -30.33 7.12 -28.08
C ASN A 184 -30.51 6.32 -26.80
N LEU A 185 -31.62 5.59 -26.69
CA LEU A 185 -31.83 4.65 -25.59
C LEU A 185 -30.76 3.54 -25.64
N ASN A 186 -30.23 3.19 -24.49
CA ASN A 186 -29.11 2.28 -24.25
C ASN A 186 -27.75 2.73 -24.79
N GLU A 187 -27.61 3.99 -25.21
CA GLU A 187 -26.33 4.57 -25.61
C GLU A 187 -25.51 5.03 -24.39
N VAL A 188 -24.20 4.79 -24.42
CA VAL A 188 -23.26 5.45 -23.50
C VAL A 188 -22.88 6.81 -24.09
N VAL A 189 -23.37 7.89 -23.48
CA VAL A 189 -23.17 9.27 -23.99
C VAL A 189 -22.01 10.00 -23.31
N GLY A 190 -21.55 9.46 -22.17
CA GLY A 190 -20.53 10.05 -21.34
C GLY A 190 -20.08 9.13 -20.21
N ALA A 191 -19.28 9.67 -19.31
CA ALA A 191 -18.79 8.99 -18.11
C ALA A 191 -18.76 9.96 -16.93
N GLN A 192 -19.12 9.47 -15.76
CA GLN A 192 -18.86 10.10 -14.48
C GLN A 192 -17.44 9.72 -14.09
N ILE A 193 -16.58 10.69 -13.81
CA ILE A 193 -15.17 10.47 -13.55
C ILE A 193 -14.79 11.21 -12.27
N VAL A 194 -14.38 10.46 -11.26
CA VAL A 194 -13.74 11.00 -10.05
C VAL A 194 -12.24 10.85 -10.21
N SER A 195 -11.48 11.90 -9.92
CA SER A 195 -10.02 11.83 -9.81
C SER A 195 -9.58 12.22 -8.41
N VAL A 196 -8.70 11.42 -7.81
CA VAL A 196 -8.17 11.58 -6.45
C VAL A 196 -6.65 11.57 -6.51
N PRO A 197 -5.94 12.50 -5.84
CA PRO A 197 -4.48 12.49 -5.77
C PRO A 197 -3.97 11.29 -4.97
N MET A 198 -2.89 10.66 -5.44
CA MET A 198 -2.24 9.56 -4.74
C MET A 198 -0.99 9.99 -3.94
N SER A 199 -0.46 11.18 -4.20
CA SER A 199 0.82 11.64 -3.63
C SER A 199 0.87 11.51 -2.10
N LEU A 200 -0.14 12.02 -1.40
CA LEU A 200 -0.16 12.01 0.07
C LEU A 200 -0.33 10.60 0.67
N PRO A 201 -1.28 9.75 0.22
CA PRO A 201 -1.36 8.36 0.68
C PRO A 201 -0.11 7.54 0.41
N LEU A 202 0.52 7.70 -0.77
CA LEU A 202 1.76 7.00 -1.12
C LEU A 202 2.94 7.47 -0.25
N GLU A 203 3.04 8.77 0.01
CA GLU A 203 4.08 9.31 0.90
C GLU A 203 3.91 8.80 2.34
N ARG A 204 2.66 8.71 2.84
CA ARG A 204 2.38 8.10 4.15
C ARG A 204 2.78 6.63 4.19
N ALA A 205 2.51 5.87 3.13
CA ALA A 205 2.96 4.48 3.00
C ALA A 205 4.49 4.37 3.05
N ASP A 206 5.21 5.22 2.31
CA ASP A 206 6.67 5.24 2.30
C ASP A 206 7.27 5.63 3.66
N ASN A 207 6.69 6.62 4.34
CA ASN A 207 7.14 7.02 5.67
C ASN A 207 6.89 5.91 6.70
N THR A 208 5.72 5.27 6.65
CA THR A 208 5.40 4.12 7.51
C THR A 208 6.36 2.97 7.25
N PHE A 209 6.68 2.68 5.98
CA PHE A 209 7.66 1.68 5.61
C PHE A 209 9.05 1.98 6.20
N LYS A 210 9.55 3.21 6.07
CA LYS A 210 10.86 3.62 6.62
C LYS A 210 10.92 3.46 8.14
N VAL A 211 9.86 3.85 8.85
CA VAL A 211 9.77 3.68 10.31
C VAL A 211 9.74 2.20 10.70
N PHE A 212 8.94 1.40 10.01
CA PHE A 212 8.87 -0.04 10.26
C PHE A 212 10.24 -0.71 10.04
N MET A 213 10.91 -0.40 8.92
CA MET A 213 12.21 -0.97 8.59
C MET A 213 13.30 -0.54 9.57
N SER A 214 13.30 0.72 10.02
CA SER A 214 14.27 1.19 11.00
C SER A 214 14.13 0.48 12.35
N LEU A 215 12.89 0.27 12.80
CA LEU A 215 12.60 -0.52 14.01
C LEU A 215 13.00 -1.99 13.84
N LEU A 216 12.67 -2.60 12.70
CA LEU A 216 13.02 -3.99 12.41
C LEU A 216 14.54 -4.20 12.41
N ILE A 217 15.29 -3.34 11.72
CA ILE A 217 16.75 -3.37 11.73
C ILE A 217 17.28 -3.17 13.14
N GLY A 218 16.73 -2.23 13.91
CA GLY A 218 17.09 -1.99 15.30
C GLY A 218 16.93 -3.25 16.17
N VAL A 219 15.84 -4.00 16.00
CA VAL A 219 15.60 -5.27 16.70
C VAL A 219 16.63 -6.33 16.30
N PHE A 220 16.92 -6.50 15.01
CA PHE A 220 17.95 -7.45 14.57
C PHE A 220 19.35 -7.10 15.09
N VAL A 221 19.72 -5.82 15.12
CA VAL A 221 20.98 -5.34 15.70
C VAL A 221 21.03 -5.66 17.20
N LEU A 222 19.95 -5.39 17.93
CA LEU A 222 19.86 -5.69 19.37
C LEU A 222 20.02 -7.19 19.62
N ILE A 223 19.31 -8.04 18.86
CA ILE A 223 19.43 -9.50 18.95
C ILE A 223 20.86 -9.94 18.64
N ALA A 224 21.50 -9.38 17.62
CA ALA A 224 22.87 -9.72 17.27
C ALA A 224 23.86 -9.37 18.39
N ILE A 225 23.69 -8.22 19.05
CA ILE A 225 24.50 -7.84 20.21
C ILE A 225 24.28 -8.84 21.36
N LEU A 226 23.02 -9.12 21.72
CA LEU A 226 22.70 -10.03 22.81
C LEU A 226 23.25 -11.44 22.57
N LEU A 227 23.10 -11.98 21.35
CA LEU A 227 23.63 -13.28 20.98
C LEU A 227 25.17 -13.31 20.99
N ASN A 228 25.84 -12.23 20.56
CA ASN A 228 27.29 -12.14 20.62
C ASN A 228 27.81 -12.10 22.07
N VAL A 229 27.14 -11.33 22.93
CA VAL A 229 27.46 -11.30 24.37
C VAL A 229 27.27 -12.69 24.96
N MET A 230 26.11 -13.31 24.73
CA MET A 230 25.83 -14.66 25.22
C MET A 230 26.88 -15.67 24.72
N LEU A 231 27.18 -15.69 23.43
CA LEU A 231 28.16 -16.60 22.84
C LEU A 231 29.55 -16.43 23.44
N ASP A 232 29.96 -15.19 23.73
CA ASP A 232 31.27 -14.92 24.31
C ASP A 232 31.40 -15.49 25.73
N PHE A 233 30.40 -15.23 26.57
CA PHE A 233 30.44 -15.64 27.97
C PHE A 233 30.12 -17.12 28.19
N VAL A 234 29.18 -17.68 27.43
CA VAL A 234 28.70 -19.05 27.61
C VAL A 234 29.56 -20.07 26.88
N VAL A 235 30.08 -19.75 25.68
CA VAL A 235 30.76 -20.73 24.82
C VAL A 235 32.24 -20.40 24.62
N ILE A 236 32.55 -19.20 24.11
CA ILE A 236 33.90 -18.90 23.63
C ILE A 236 34.91 -18.85 24.78
N LYS A 237 34.62 -18.11 25.86
CA LYS A 237 35.53 -18.00 27.00
C LYS A 237 35.83 -19.34 27.67
N PRO A 238 34.83 -20.19 28.00
CA PRO A 238 35.10 -21.50 28.58
C PRO A 238 35.89 -22.42 27.66
N VAL A 239 35.53 -22.51 26.37
CA VAL A 239 36.25 -23.35 25.39
C VAL A 239 37.68 -22.87 25.21
N LYS A 240 37.91 -21.55 25.19
CA LYS A 240 39.27 -21.00 25.09
C LYS A 240 40.13 -21.36 26.29
N LYS A 241 39.60 -21.24 27.51
CA LYS A 241 40.31 -21.65 28.74
C LYS A 241 40.66 -23.14 28.72
N LEU A 242 39.71 -23.98 28.33
CA LEU A 242 39.94 -25.42 28.20
C LEU A 242 41.01 -25.74 27.15
N SER A 243 40.98 -25.07 26.00
CA SER A 243 41.98 -25.23 24.94
C SER A 243 43.38 -24.77 25.39
N GLU A 244 43.47 -23.67 26.14
CA GLU A 244 44.73 -23.17 26.70
C GLU A 244 45.31 -24.17 27.72
N LYS A 245 44.47 -24.71 28.62
CA LYS A 245 44.89 -25.73 29.59
C LYS A 245 45.30 -27.04 28.93
N ALA A 246 44.56 -27.49 27.92
CA ALA A 246 44.91 -28.68 27.14
C ALA A 246 46.28 -28.52 26.46
N ASN A 247 46.56 -27.34 25.92
CA ASN A 247 47.86 -27.03 25.32
C ASN A 247 48.98 -27.05 26.37
N GLU A 248 48.75 -26.49 27.56
CA GLU A 248 49.69 -26.52 28.69
C GLU A 248 50.04 -27.96 29.10
N VAL A 249 49.03 -28.81 29.32
CA VAL A 249 49.22 -30.24 29.66
C VAL A 249 49.97 -30.98 28.54
N SER A 250 49.67 -30.69 27.27
CA SER A 250 50.35 -31.32 26.12
C SER A 250 51.83 -30.97 26.01
N LEU A 251 52.26 -29.85 26.58
CA LEU A 251 53.66 -29.40 26.62
C LEU A 251 54.43 -29.94 27.84
N GLY A 252 53.84 -30.87 28.60
CA GLY A 252 54.50 -31.57 29.71
C GLY A 252 54.21 -31.01 31.10
N ALA A 253 53.30 -30.04 31.23
CA ALA A 253 52.86 -29.53 32.53
C ALA A 253 51.82 -30.48 33.18
N LEU A 254 52.23 -31.70 33.49
CA LEU A 254 51.34 -32.77 33.99
C LEU A 254 50.88 -32.53 35.44
N GLU A 255 51.67 -31.80 36.23
CA GLU A 255 51.36 -31.39 37.61
C GLU A 255 50.47 -30.14 37.71
N ALA A 256 49.98 -29.63 36.59
CA ALA A 256 49.16 -28.43 36.58
C ALA A 256 47.80 -28.68 37.29
N GLU A 257 47.24 -27.67 37.96
CA GLU A 257 45.96 -27.83 38.67
C GLU A 257 44.79 -28.15 37.73
N GLU A 258 43.89 -29.04 38.16
CA GLU A 258 42.68 -29.39 37.42
C GLU A 258 41.78 -28.17 37.18
N MET A 259 41.09 -28.16 36.03
CA MET A 259 40.15 -27.09 35.75
C MET A 259 38.90 -27.20 36.64
N PRO A 260 38.40 -26.08 37.20
CA PRO A 260 37.18 -26.11 38.00
C PRO A 260 35.97 -26.41 37.13
N VAL A 261 35.24 -27.48 37.47
CA VAL A 261 33.99 -27.85 36.81
C VAL A 261 32.86 -26.95 37.34
N LYS A 262 32.28 -26.14 36.47
CA LYS A 262 31.14 -25.26 36.80
C LYS A 262 29.98 -25.53 35.84
N GLY A 263 28.76 -25.56 36.36
CA GLY A 263 27.53 -25.73 35.57
C GLY A 263 27.19 -27.18 35.23
N ASN A 264 26.09 -27.36 34.49
CA ASN A 264 25.49 -28.66 34.13
C ASN A 264 25.25 -28.78 32.61
N ASP A 265 26.01 -28.06 31.79
CA ASP A 265 25.90 -28.05 30.34
C ASP A 265 26.98 -28.92 29.66
N GLU A 266 26.99 -28.94 28.34
CA GLU A 266 27.97 -29.70 27.55
C GLU A 266 29.41 -29.23 27.81
N ILE A 267 29.61 -27.97 28.20
CA ILE A 267 30.93 -27.43 28.54
C ILE A 267 31.42 -28.01 29.88
N SER A 268 30.54 -28.16 30.87
CA SER A 268 30.92 -28.76 32.15
C SER A 268 31.22 -30.25 31.99
N SER A 269 30.43 -30.98 31.20
CA SER A 269 30.67 -32.39 30.85
C SER A 269 32.01 -32.56 30.11
N LEU A 270 32.33 -31.65 29.18
CA LEU A 270 33.60 -31.64 28.48
C LEU A 270 34.78 -31.38 29.43
N THR A 271 34.62 -30.43 30.37
CA THR A 271 35.64 -30.11 31.37
C THR A 271 35.92 -31.31 32.28
N GLN A 272 34.88 -32.03 32.74
CA GLN A 272 35.06 -33.26 33.52
C GLN A 272 35.82 -34.34 32.75
N SER A 273 35.47 -34.51 31.47
CA SER A 273 36.12 -35.50 30.60
C SER A 273 37.58 -35.16 30.35
N PHE A 274 37.89 -33.87 30.17
CA PHE A 274 39.25 -33.37 30.08
C PHE A 274 40.07 -33.64 31.36
N ASN A 275 39.54 -33.31 32.54
CA ASN A 275 40.25 -33.55 33.81
C ASN A 275 40.55 -35.05 34.02
N ARG A 276 39.61 -35.95 33.66
CA ARG A 276 39.85 -37.39 33.73
C ARG A 276 40.99 -37.83 32.81
N MET A 277 41.01 -37.33 31.58
CA MET A 277 42.08 -37.62 30.62
C MET A 277 43.44 -37.10 31.11
N HIS A 278 43.49 -35.88 31.64
CA HIS A 278 44.69 -35.28 32.21
C HIS A 278 45.26 -36.13 33.35
N ARG A 279 44.42 -36.56 34.31
CA ARG A 279 44.82 -37.50 35.38
C ARG A 279 45.37 -38.81 34.83
N SER A 280 44.69 -39.43 33.87
CA SER A 280 45.13 -40.68 33.28
C SER A 280 46.50 -40.54 32.59
N LEU A 281 46.73 -39.41 31.91
CA LEU A 281 48.01 -39.13 31.26
C LEU A 281 49.13 -38.91 32.28
N ALA A 282 48.89 -38.10 33.31
CA ALA A 282 49.87 -37.85 34.38
C ALA A 282 50.31 -39.16 35.05
N ASN A 283 49.35 -40.01 35.41
CA ASN A 283 49.63 -41.33 36.00
C ASN A 283 50.42 -42.24 35.05
N ALA A 284 50.09 -42.24 33.75
CA ALA A 284 50.79 -43.08 32.77
C ALA A 284 52.25 -42.65 32.57
N VAL A 285 52.52 -41.34 32.54
CA VAL A 285 53.89 -40.83 32.44
C VAL A 285 54.69 -41.12 33.71
N GLN A 286 54.09 -40.97 34.90
CA GLN A 286 54.74 -41.34 36.15
C GLN A 286 55.12 -42.83 36.20
N MET A 287 54.25 -43.73 35.74
CA MET A 287 54.56 -45.18 35.66
C MET A 287 55.72 -45.49 34.71
N LEU A 288 55.91 -44.70 33.64
CA LEU A 288 57.05 -44.85 32.74
C LEU A 288 58.35 -44.38 33.40
N ASP A 289 58.32 -43.26 34.12
CA ASP A 289 59.49 -42.76 34.86
C ASP A 289 59.91 -43.71 36.00
N GLU A 290 58.96 -44.44 36.61
CA GLU A 290 59.25 -45.44 37.65
C GLU A 290 59.79 -46.77 37.11
N THR A 291 59.70 -47.02 35.79
CA THR A 291 60.14 -48.28 35.14
C THR A 291 61.46 -48.17 34.38
N VAL A 292 62.07 -46.99 34.34
CA VAL A 292 63.41 -46.71 33.78
C VAL A 292 64.42 -46.54 34.91
#